data_AF-A0A944T5S7-F1
#
_entry.id   AF-A0A944T5S7-F1
#
_cell.length_a   1.000
_cell.length_b   1.000
_cell.length_c   1.000
_cell.angle_alpha   90.00
_cell.angle_beta   90.00
_cell.angle_gamma   90.00
#
_symmetry.space_group_name_H-M   'P 1'
#
loop_
_entity.id
_entity.type
_entity.pdbx_description
1 polymer ?
#
loop_
_entity_poly.entity_id
_entity_poly.type
_entity_poly.pdbx_seq_one_letter_code
_entity_poly.pdbx_strand_id
1 'polypeptide(L)'
;MIFNFSTWLPESLSNKNYILRDIIAGTTIAMIIIPQSMAYAALADVSPVYGLYAALIPVGIAAFFGSSRYLATGPVAMVCLLTSVAITSLSAGDASLYIFYAIILAITVGVFQIILALLSAGKIFDTIPEHVLLGFTSAAALIISTSQLSKVFGMPKVSLGQLADIDLLLANSPINYEAFGLSILVLLIMYIIKYKFTKFMTLSNLAVFFAVLFSISYSLSQSYTGPIVGFITPGLPDFKIPDFGIFNGSLPMLIIHTLIIAFVGFMEAIAIAKQLYSKKPPKDSNGVELYKNPTPVDSNQELLGQGVANISSGISGSIPVSGSFSRSAVNEASGAYSGLSSIVTMVVVGITLLFATPLLFNLPQATLGIIVIFAVIPLIRVKEMSKLYFENKRLGIITWLTFASTLLFPILSIELYEGITTHIWTGIIFGFLIHVLFARKNITD
;
A
#
# COMPACT_ATOMS: atom_id res chain seq x y z
N MET A 1 9.94 19.57 13.73
CA MET A 1 10.19 20.76 12.89
C MET A 1 9.14 20.71 11.79
N ILE A 2 8.19 21.65 11.70
CA ILE A 2 6.98 21.46 10.87
C ILE A 2 7.31 21.11 9.41
N PHE A 3 8.37 21.71 8.86
CA PHE A 3 8.81 21.50 7.47
C PHE A 3 10.13 20.72 7.40
N ASN A 4 10.03 19.40 7.25
CA ASN A 4 11.23 18.55 7.22
C ASN A 4 12.05 18.71 5.92
N PHE A 5 11.47 19.17 4.81
CA PHE A 5 12.24 19.38 3.57
C PHE A 5 13.44 20.32 3.72
N SER A 6 13.41 21.24 4.70
CA SER A 6 14.53 22.13 5.02
C SER A 6 15.81 21.38 5.41
N THR A 7 15.70 20.13 5.89
CA THR A 7 16.84 19.31 6.32
C THR A 7 17.56 18.62 5.17
N TRP A 8 16.87 18.32 4.05
CA TRP A 8 17.44 17.54 2.95
C TRP A 8 17.52 18.31 1.63
N LEU A 9 16.68 19.32 1.39
CA LEU A 9 16.63 20.05 0.13
C LEU A 9 17.93 20.82 -0.18
N PRO A 10 18.53 21.58 0.75
CA PRO A 10 19.79 22.28 0.49
C PRO A 10 20.93 21.31 0.16
N GLU A 11 20.98 20.19 0.86
CA GLU A 11 21.98 19.15 0.66
C GLU A 11 21.82 18.46 -0.69
N SER A 12 20.59 18.11 -1.08
CA SER A 12 20.28 17.51 -2.39
C SER A 12 20.68 18.45 -3.54
N LEU A 13 20.39 19.76 -3.41
CA LEU A 13 20.73 20.75 -4.42
C LEU A 13 22.23 21.09 -4.49
N SER A 14 23.01 20.75 -3.46
CA SER A 14 24.45 21.05 -3.41
C SER A 14 25.29 20.22 -4.38
N ASN A 15 24.80 19.06 -4.82
CA ASN A 15 25.56 18.14 -5.66
C ASN A 15 24.69 17.54 -6.78
N LYS A 16 25.12 17.74 -8.03
CA LYS A 16 24.45 17.20 -9.22
C LYS A 16 24.27 15.68 -9.18
N ASN A 17 25.19 14.95 -8.55
CA ASN A 17 25.10 13.50 -8.44
C ASN A 17 23.94 13.06 -7.54
N TYR A 18 23.58 13.84 -6.51
CA TYR A 18 22.45 13.52 -5.64
C TYR A 18 21.12 13.72 -6.38
N ILE A 19 21.00 14.82 -7.12
CA ILE A 19 19.84 15.08 -7.98
C ILE A 19 19.67 13.97 -9.02
N LEU A 20 20.74 13.57 -9.71
CA LEU A 20 20.67 12.52 -10.72
C LEU A 20 20.20 11.18 -10.13
N ARG A 21 20.69 10.86 -8.92
CA ARG A 21 20.28 9.66 -8.19
C ARG A 21 18.80 9.70 -7.79
N ASP A 22 18.31 10.84 -7.30
CA ASP A 22 16.89 11.03 -6.99
C ASP A 22 16.00 10.97 -8.25
N ILE A 23 16.48 11.47 -9.39
CA ILE A 23 15.77 11.35 -10.68
C ILE A 23 15.66 9.89 -11.11
N ILE A 24 16.75 9.13 -11.06
CA ILE A 24 16.76 7.70 -11.42
C ILE A 24 15.85 6.91 -10.48
N ALA A 25 15.93 7.17 -9.17
CA ALA A 25 15.09 6.48 -8.20
C ALA A 25 13.61 6.84 -8.39
N GLY A 26 13.28 8.12 -8.52
CA GLY A 26 11.90 8.58 -8.69
C GLY A 26 11.26 8.09 -9.99
N THR A 27 12.01 8.08 -11.10
CA THR A 27 11.52 7.49 -12.37
C THR A 27 11.32 5.98 -12.27
N THR A 28 12.21 5.27 -11.57
CA THR A 28 12.07 3.83 -11.31
C THR A 28 10.82 3.55 -10.46
N ILE A 29 10.58 4.35 -9.42
CA ILE A 29 9.38 4.22 -8.58
C ILE A 29 8.12 4.56 -9.37
N ALA A 30 8.14 5.59 -10.22
CA ALA A 30 7.01 5.94 -11.07
C ALA A 30 6.58 4.76 -11.97
N MET A 31 7.55 4.08 -12.59
CA MET A 31 7.30 2.91 -13.45
C MET A 31 6.65 1.73 -12.70
N ILE A 32 6.79 1.67 -11.37
CA ILE A 32 6.18 0.64 -10.51
C ILE A 32 4.84 1.12 -9.94
N ILE A 33 4.78 2.37 -9.46
CA ILE A 33 3.62 2.90 -8.75
C ILE A 33 2.42 3.08 -9.68
N ILE A 34 2.62 3.39 -10.98
CA ILE A 34 1.53 3.55 -11.95
C ILE A 34 0.66 2.29 -12.03
N PRO A 35 1.20 1.11 -12.43
CA PRO A 35 0.38 -0.10 -12.51
C PRO A 35 -0.08 -0.59 -11.14
N GLN A 36 0.74 -0.47 -10.10
CA GLN A 36 0.34 -0.88 -8.75
C GLN A 36 -0.83 -0.08 -8.22
N SER A 37 -0.85 1.24 -8.44
CA SER A 37 -1.91 2.10 -7.92
C SER A 37 -3.24 1.84 -8.58
N MET A 38 -3.25 1.48 -9.87
CA MET A 38 -4.44 1.00 -10.56
C MET A 38 -4.94 -0.32 -9.98
N ALA A 39 -4.03 -1.25 -9.67
CA ALA A 39 -4.39 -2.51 -9.03
C ALA A 39 -4.98 -2.30 -7.63
N TYR A 40 -4.44 -1.35 -6.87
CA TYR A 40 -4.90 -0.96 -5.54
C TYR A 40 -6.20 -0.16 -5.56
N ALA A 41 -6.46 0.68 -6.55
CA ALA A 41 -7.78 1.28 -6.77
C ALA A 41 -8.88 0.22 -6.89
N ALA A 42 -8.60 -0.84 -7.65
CA ALA A 42 -9.52 -1.97 -7.77
C ALA A 42 -9.66 -2.81 -6.48
N LEU A 43 -8.75 -2.69 -5.50
CA LEU A 43 -8.95 -3.25 -4.15
C LEU A 43 -9.89 -2.39 -3.31
N ALA A 44 -9.86 -1.07 -3.53
CA ALA A 44 -10.76 -0.11 -2.92
C ALA A 44 -12.12 0.01 -3.64
N ASP A 45 -12.39 -0.86 -4.63
CA ASP A 45 -13.58 -0.82 -5.50
C ASP A 45 -13.85 0.54 -6.17
N VAL A 46 -12.77 1.28 -6.47
CA VAL A 46 -12.83 2.52 -7.24
C VAL A 46 -12.18 2.35 -8.61
N SER A 47 -12.55 3.23 -9.55
CA SER A 47 -11.94 3.26 -10.88
C SER A 47 -10.41 3.44 -10.78
N PRO A 48 -9.61 2.83 -11.67
CA PRO A 48 -8.15 2.93 -11.70
C PRO A 48 -7.59 4.35 -11.62
N VAL A 49 -8.32 5.34 -12.15
CA VAL A 49 -7.92 6.76 -12.11
C VAL A 49 -7.74 7.28 -10.68
N TYR A 50 -8.57 6.84 -9.74
CA TYR A 50 -8.46 7.26 -8.34
C TYR A 50 -7.19 6.76 -7.69
N GLY A 51 -6.68 5.59 -8.10
CA GLY A 51 -5.37 5.10 -7.69
C GLY A 51 -4.24 5.98 -8.22
N LEU A 52 -4.32 6.40 -9.48
CA LEU A 52 -3.32 7.31 -10.06
C LEU A 52 -3.34 8.68 -9.36
N TYR A 53 -4.52 9.19 -8.97
CA TYR A 53 -4.63 10.41 -8.16
C TYR A 53 -4.01 10.25 -6.77
N ALA A 54 -4.20 9.10 -6.11
CA ALA A 54 -3.56 8.79 -4.83
C ALA A 54 -2.02 8.70 -4.95
N ALA A 55 -1.53 8.36 -6.14
CA ALA A 55 -0.11 8.29 -6.46
C ALA A 55 0.47 9.60 -7.00
N LEU A 56 -0.31 10.68 -7.04
CA LEU A 56 0.10 11.99 -7.54
C LEU A 56 0.51 12.92 -6.39
N ILE A 57 -0.40 13.77 -5.93
CA ILE A 57 -0.13 14.83 -4.94
C ILE A 57 0.30 14.28 -3.59
N PRO A 58 -0.35 13.24 -3.02
CA PRO A 58 0.01 12.74 -1.69
C PRO A 58 1.43 12.24 -1.59
N VAL A 59 1.98 11.70 -2.68
CA VAL A 59 3.35 11.18 -2.77
C VAL A 59 4.36 12.30 -2.55
N GLY A 60 4.16 13.44 -3.21
CA GLY A 60 5.03 14.59 -3.06
C GLY A 60 4.88 15.24 -1.69
N ILE A 61 3.63 15.45 -1.24
CA ILE A 61 3.32 16.06 0.06
C ILE A 61 3.90 15.26 1.22
N ALA A 62 3.80 13.94 1.20
CA ALA A 62 4.40 13.10 2.23
C ALA A 62 5.91 13.33 2.35
N ALA A 63 6.64 13.51 1.24
CA ALA A 63 8.07 13.75 1.26
C ALA A 63 8.47 15.14 1.78
N PHE A 64 7.59 16.14 1.67
CA PHE A 64 7.83 17.48 2.21
C PHE A 64 7.73 17.53 3.74
N PHE A 65 6.80 16.77 4.32
CA PHE A 65 6.46 16.84 5.74
C PHE A 65 6.94 15.62 6.55
N GLY A 66 7.03 14.44 5.95
CA GLY A 66 7.45 13.20 6.61
C GLY A 66 8.92 13.22 7.01
N SER A 67 9.30 12.33 7.93
CA SER A 67 10.67 12.21 8.46
C SER A 67 11.60 11.42 7.52
N SER A 68 11.06 10.36 6.93
CA SER A 68 11.83 9.39 6.15
C SER A 68 12.08 9.84 4.71
N ARG A 69 13.34 9.75 4.28
CA ARG A 69 13.78 10.08 2.90
C ARG A 69 13.35 9.02 1.88
N TYR A 70 13.21 7.76 2.30
CA TYR A 70 12.98 6.63 1.40
C TYR A 70 11.54 6.14 1.38
N LEU A 71 10.72 6.55 2.36
CA LEU A 71 9.36 6.07 2.46
C LEU A 71 8.56 6.52 1.24
N ALA A 72 8.15 5.55 0.44
CA ALA A 72 7.35 5.78 -0.76
C ALA A 72 5.85 5.71 -0.40
N THR A 73 5.28 6.87 -0.04
CA THR A 73 3.84 7.04 0.19
C THR A 73 3.05 6.90 -1.12
N GLY A 74 1.82 6.42 -1.02
CA GLY A 74 0.84 6.28 -2.10
C GLY A 74 -0.27 5.31 -1.69
N PRO A 75 -1.14 4.86 -2.61
CA PRO A 75 -2.09 3.81 -2.28
C PRO A 75 -1.34 2.52 -1.94
N VAL A 76 -1.86 1.77 -0.96
CA VAL A 76 -1.34 0.47 -0.53
C VAL A 76 -2.48 -0.52 -0.33
N ALA A 77 -2.19 -1.80 -0.54
CA ALA A 77 -3.20 -2.86 -0.61
C ALA A 77 -4.11 -2.93 0.62
N MET A 78 -3.53 -2.85 1.83
CA MET A 78 -4.29 -2.90 3.07
C MET A 78 -5.24 -1.72 3.18
N VAL A 79 -4.70 -0.49 3.13
CA VAL A 79 -5.51 0.73 3.21
C VAL A 79 -6.63 0.73 2.15
N CYS A 80 -6.38 0.21 0.94
CA CYS A 80 -7.40 0.11 -0.11
C CYS A 80 -8.51 -0.89 0.21
N LEU A 81 -8.17 -2.12 0.65
CA LEU A 81 -9.17 -3.11 1.08
C LEU A 81 -10.07 -2.55 2.20
N LEU A 82 -9.45 -1.79 3.09
CA LEU A 82 -10.08 -1.29 4.29
C LEU A 82 -10.94 -0.06 4.01
N THR A 83 -10.52 0.73 3.02
CA THR A 83 -11.33 1.76 2.39
C THR A 83 -12.56 1.16 1.72
N SER A 84 -12.43 0.06 0.97
CA SER A 84 -13.60 -0.60 0.34
C SER A 84 -14.62 -1.06 1.37
N VAL A 85 -14.18 -1.71 2.45
CA VAL A 85 -15.07 -2.12 3.55
C VAL A 85 -15.76 -0.91 4.16
N ALA A 86 -15.00 0.15 4.47
CA ALA A 86 -15.52 1.36 5.09
C ALA A 86 -16.58 2.05 4.24
N ILE A 87 -16.30 2.23 2.95
CA ILE A 87 -17.23 2.89 2.03
C ILE A 87 -18.48 2.05 1.86
N THR A 88 -18.35 0.74 1.70
CA THR A 88 -19.51 -0.16 1.53
C THR A 88 -20.45 -0.08 2.74
N SER A 89 -19.90 -0.02 3.96
CA SER A 89 -20.70 0.18 5.18
C SER A 89 -21.32 1.58 5.26
N LEU A 90 -20.58 2.63 4.89
CA LEU A 90 -21.04 4.02 4.99
C LEU A 90 -22.05 4.42 3.91
N SER A 91 -21.93 3.85 2.70
CA SER A 91 -22.81 4.16 1.57
C SER A 91 -24.10 3.35 1.58
N ALA A 92 -24.23 2.36 2.46
CA ALA A 92 -25.34 1.40 2.47
C ALA A 92 -25.61 0.77 1.08
N GLY A 93 -24.56 0.64 0.26
CA GLY A 93 -24.65 0.11 -1.11
C GLY A 93 -24.96 1.15 -2.20
N ASP A 94 -25.13 2.43 -1.87
CA ASP A 94 -25.31 3.49 -2.87
C ASP A 94 -24.01 3.78 -3.63
N ALA A 95 -23.99 3.44 -4.91
CA ALA A 95 -22.85 3.65 -5.79
C ALA A 95 -22.54 5.13 -6.04
N SER A 96 -23.54 6.02 -5.96
CA SER A 96 -23.36 7.46 -6.20
C SER A 96 -22.55 8.15 -5.11
N LEU A 97 -22.64 7.63 -3.88
CA LEU A 97 -21.93 8.15 -2.71
C LEU A 97 -20.55 7.52 -2.51
N TYR A 98 -20.20 6.50 -3.29
CA TYR A 98 -18.99 5.69 -3.07
C TYR A 98 -17.71 6.54 -3.09
N ILE A 99 -17.54 7.35 -4.13
CA ILE A 99 -16.38 8.24 -4.27
C ILE A 99 -16.40 9.36 -3.23
N PHE A 100 -17.59 9.89 -2.91
CA PHE A 100 -17.75 10.92 -1.88
C PHE A 100 -17.24 10.42 -0.51
N TYR A 101 -17.63 9.22 -0.11
CA TYR A 101 -17.15 8.61 1.14
C TYR A 101 -15.67 8.26 1.10
N ALA A 102 -15.14 7.84 -0.05
CA ALA A 102 -13.70 7.60 -0.22
C ALA A 102 -12.88 8.87 0.08
N ILE A 103 -13.34 10.01 -0.46
CA ILE A 103 -12.73 11.32 -0.28
C ILE A 103 -12.84 11.77 1.18
N ILE A 104 -14.03 11.66 1.78
CA ILE A 104 -14.24 12.02 3.19
C ILE A 104 -13.31 11.20 4.08
N LEU A 105 -13.23 9.87 3.87
CA LEU A 105 -12.35 9.00 4.63
C LEU A 105 -10.89 9.43 4.53
N ALA A 106 -10.41 9.80 3.33
CA ALA A 106 -9.03 10.29 3.18
C ALA A 106 -8.79 11.57 4.00
N ILE A 107 -9.73 12.52 3.98
CA ILE A 107 -9.63 13.75 4.76
C ILE A 107 -9.69 13.45 6.27
N THR A 108 -10.66 12.67 6.74
CA THR A 108 -10.82 12.39 8.17
C THR A 108 -9.65 11.60 8.74
N VAL A 109 -9.12 10.63 7.98
CA VAL A 109 -7.89 9.90 8.33
C VAL A 109 -6.72 10.88 8.49
N GLY A 110 -6.56 11.79 7.53
CA GLY A 110 -5.50 12.78 7.57
C GLY A 110 -5.63 13.76 8.74
N VAL A 111 -6.83 14.29 8.98
CA VAL A 111 -7.14 15.15 10.13
C VAL A 111 -6.84 14.44 11.44
N PHE A 112 -7.26 13.19 11.59
CA PHE A 112 -7.02 12.41 12.80
C PHE A 112 -5.52 12.17 13.03
N GLN A 113 -4.76 11.81 11.99
CA GLN A 113 -3.31 11.65 12.09
C GLN A 113 -2.61 12.96 12.48
N ILE A 114 -3.03 14.10 11.93
CA ILE A 114 -2.49 15.41 12.32
C ILE A 114 -2.81 15.71 13.78
N ILE A 115 -4.04 15.47 14.25
CA ILE A 115 -4.42 15.66 15.66
C ILE A 115 -3.50 14.83 16.56
N LEU A 116 -3.28 13.55 16.23
CA LEU A 116 -2.37 12.70 16.98
C LEU A 116 -0.93 13.22 16.96
N ALA A 117 -0.44 13.72 15.82
CA ALA A 117 0.89 14.32 15.73
C ALA A 117 1.03 15.58 16.61
N LEU A 118 0.01 16.45 16.63
CA LEU A 118 -0.04 17.65 17.48
C LEU A 118 -0.04 17.28 18.97
N LEU A 119 -0.72 16.19 19.34
CA LEU A 119 -0.71 15.64 20.69
C LEU A 119 0.58 14.87 21.05
N SER A 120 1.55 14.83 20.14
CA SER A 120 2.78 14.05 20.30
C SER A 120 2.57 12.54 20.52
N ALA A 121 1.46 12.02 20.00
CA ALA A 121 1.04 10.62 20.14
C ALA A 121 1.79 9.67 19.20
N GLY A 122 2.65 10.16 18.30
CA GLY A 122 3.49 9.32 17.43
C GLY A 122 4.34 8.31 18.21
N LYS A 123 4.76 8.67 19.42
CA LYS A 123 5.52 7.77 20.32
C LYS A 123 4.72 6.55 20.80
N ILE A 124 3.38 6.62 20.80
CA ILE A 124 2.54 5.46 21.17
C ILE A 124 2.82 4.31 20.20
N PHE A 125 3.00 4.62 18.92
CA PHE A 125 3.29 3.63 17.88
C PHE A 125 4.72 3.07 17.98
N ASP A 126 5.60 3.69 18.77
CA ASP A 126 6.93 3.14 19.05
C ASP A 126 6.87 1.92 19.97
N THR A 127 5.77 1.74 20.69
CA THR A 127 5.58 0.63 21.62
C THR A 127 5.06 -0.64 20.95
N ILE A 128 4.73 -0.59 19.65
CA ILE A 128 4.19 -1.73 18.92
C ILE A 128 5.30 -2.74 18.66
N PRO A 129 5.19 -3.98 19.18
CA PRO A 129 6.26 -4.94 19.05
C PRO A 129 6.38 -5.48 17.62
N GLU A 130 7.63 -5.64 17.17
CA GLU A 130 7.94 -6.16 15.83
C GLU A 130 7.31 -7.53 15.56
N HIS A 131 7.20 -8.40 16.57
CA HIS A 131 6.60 -9.73 16.44
C HIS A 131 5.09 -9.70 16.18
N VAL A 132 4.37 -8.68 16.69
CA VAL A 132 2.94 -8.48 16.38
C VAL A 132 2.79 -8.06 14.92
N LEU A 133 3.63 -7.13 14.45
CA LEU A 133 3.67 -6.71 13.05
C LEU A 133 4.00 -7.87 12.11
N LEU A 134 4.93 -8.75 12.48
CA LEU A 134 5.29 -9.94 11.70
C LEU A 134 4.08 -10.85 11.44
N GLY A 135 3.31 -11.18 12.49
CA GLY A 135 2.11 -12.00 12.38
C GLY A 135 1.01 -11.32 11.56
N PHE A 136 0.76 -10.03 11.82
CA PHE A 136 -0.23 -9.24 11.09
C PHE A 136 0.08 -9.13 9.60
N THR A 137 1.29 -8.67 9.25
CA THR A 137 1.72 -8.46 7.85
C THR A 137 1.68 -9.75 7.03
N SER A 138 2.03 -10.89 7.63
CA SER A 138 1.97 -12.19 6.97
C SER A 138 0.52 -12.63 6.68
N ALA A 139 -0.41 -12.41 7.61
CA ALA A 139 -1.83 -12.71 7.40
C ALA A 139 -2.49 -11.76 6.39
N ALA A 140 -2.19 -10.46 6.50
CA ALA A 140 -2.60 -9.43 5.56
C ALA A 140 -2.20 -9.77 4.11
N ALA A 141 -0.94 -10.19 3.91
CA ALA A 141 -0.45 -10.58 2.59
C ALA A 141 -1.21 -11.78 2.00
N LEU A 142 -1.64 -12.74 2.82
CA LEU A 142 -2.47 -13.86 2.39
C LEU A 142 -3.88 -13.39 1.98
N ILE A 143 -4.53 -12.54 2.79
CA ILE A 143 -5.85 -11.96 2.48
C ILE A 143 -5.80 -11.19 1.15
N ILE A 144 -4.78 -10.35 0.98
CA ILE A 144 -4.57 -9.60 -0.26
C ILE A 144 -4.37 -10.57 -1.43
N SER A 145 -3.54 -11.59 -1.29
CA SER A 145 -3.28 -12.56 -2.37
C SER A 145 -4.56 -13.27 -2.80
N THR A 146 -5.36 -13.76 -1.84
CA THR A 146 -6.64 -14.42 -2.11
C THR A 146 -7.63 -13.48 -2.81
N SER A 147 -7.68 -12.20 -2.41
CA SER A 147 -8.56 -11.20 -3.05
C SER A 147 -8.26 -10.96 -4.53
N GLN A 148 -7.03 -11.26 -4.99
CA GLN A 148 -6.62 -11.06 -6.38
C GLN A 148 -6.83 -12.29 -7.27
N LEU A 149 -7.19 -13.44 -6.70
CA LEU A 149 -7.36 -14.67 -7.48
C LEU A 149 -8.45 -14.52 -8.54
N SER A 150 -9.55 -13.81 -8.24
CA SER A 150 -10.61 -13.51 -9.21
C SER A 150 -10.04 -12.90 -10.51
N LYS A 151 -9.18 -11.88 -10.39
CA LYS A 151 -8.52 -11.25 -11.55
C LYS A 151 -7.55 -12.19 -12.25
N VAL A 152 -6.78 -12.97 -11.50
CA VAL A 152 -5.81 -13.95 -12.07
C VAL A 152 -6.51 -14.96 -12.96
N PHE A 153 -7.69 -15.43 -12.55
CA PHE A 153 -8.51 -16.35 -13.33
C PHE A 153 -9.46 -15.65 -14.31
N GLY A 154 -9.44 -14.32 -14.38
CA GLY A 154 -10.34 -13.53 -15.24
C GLY A 154 -11.82 -13.65 -14.90
N MET A 155 -12.13 -13.94 -13.63
CA MET A 155 -13.49 -14.09 -13.11
C MET A 155 -13.99 -12.76 -12.50
N PRO A 156 -15.32 -12.58 -12.40
CA PRO A 156 -15.91 -11.53 -11.57
C PRO A 156 -15.39 -11.57 -10.12
N LYS A 157 -15.53 -10.47 -9.39
CA LYS A 157 -15.07 -10.37 -8.00
C LYS A 157 -15.77 -11.44 -7.15
N VAL A 158 -14.98 -12.31 -6.52
CA VAL A 158 -15.43 -13.39 -5.64
C VAL A 158 -15.23 -12.97 -4.19
N SER A 159 -16.24 -13.15 -3.34
CA SER A 159 -16.10 -12.94 -1.89
C SER A 159 -15.50 -14.19 -1.22
N LEU A 160 -14.80 -14.02 -0.10
CA LEU A 160 -14.21 -15.14 0.66
C LEU A 160 -15.25 -16.20 1.06
N GLY A 161 -16.50 -15.80 1.33
CA GLY A 161 -17.59 -16.73 1.64
C GLY A 161 -18.04 -17.58 0.44
N GLN A 162 -17.92 -17.06 -0.78
CA GLN A 162 -18.23 -17.82 -2.01
C GLN A 162 -17.20 -18.90 -2.33
N LEU A 163 -16.00 -18.83 -1.73
CA LEU A 163 -14.98 -19.88 -1.86
C LEU A 163 -15.34 -21.15 -1.07
N ALA A 164 -16.36 -21.11 -0.21
CA ALA A 164 -16.83 -22.28 0.52
C ALA A 164 -17.56 -23.29 -0.38
N ASP A 165 -18.11 -22.84 -1.52
CA ASP A 165 -18.79 -23.68 -2.52
C ASP A 165 -18.16 -23.48 -3.90
N ILE A 166 -17.07 -24.21 -4.14
CA ILE A 166 -16.24 -24.10 -5.34
C ILE A 166 -17.02 -24.52 -6.60
N ASP A 167 -17.90 -25.52 -6.48
CA ASP A 167 -18.66 -26.05 -7.62
C ASP A 167 -19.69 -25.03 -8.10
N LEU A 168 -20.42 -24.39 -7.18
CA LEU A 168 -21.35 -23.31 -7.50
C LEU A 168 -20.63 -22.08 -8.07
N LEU A 169 -19.44 -21.77 -7.55
CA LEU A 169 -18.64 -20.65 -8.03
C LEU A 169 -18.20 -20.86 -9.49
N LEU A 170 -17.63 -22.03 -9.80
CA LEU A 170 -17.14 -22.34 -11.15
C LEU A 170 -18.28 -22.48 -12.16
N ALA A 171 -19.47 -22.92 -11.73
CA ALA A 171 -20.66 -22.95 -12.58
C ALA A 171 -21.14 -21.54 -12.96
N ASN A 172 -21.09 -20.59 -12.02
CA ASN A 172 -21.57 -19.21 -12.23
C ASN A 172 -20.52 -18.27 -12.82
N SER A 173 -19.23 -18.60 -12.72
CA SER A 173 -18.12 -17.74 -13.14
C SER A 173 -16.99 -18.59 -13.72
N PRO A 174 -17.09 -18.98 -15.01
CA PRO A 174 -16.08 -19.82 -15.64
C PRO A 174 -14.74 -19.10 -15.71
N ILE A 175 -13.66 -19.87 -15.54
CA ILE A 175 -12.28 -19.37 -15.63
C ILE A 175 -12.00 -18.93 -17.06
N ASN A 176 -11.43 -17.73 -17.22
CA ASN A 176 -10.85 -17.30 -18.47
C ASN A 176 -9.42 -17.84 -18.58
N TYR A 177 -9.23 -18.87 -19.40
CA TYR A 177 -7.94 -19.54 -19.57
C TYR A 177 -6.85 -18.63 -20.14
N GLU A 178 -7.20 -17.64 -20.97
CA GLU A 178 -6.24 -16.65 -21.47
C GLU A 178 -5.74 -15.73 -20.35
N ALA A 179 -6.65 -15.27 -19.48
CA ALA A 179 -6.31 -14.46 -18.31
C ALA A 179 -5.39 -15.21 -17.35
N PHE A 180 -5.68 -16.49 -17.10
CA PHE A 180 -4.87 -17.36 -16.26
C PHE A 180 -3.48 -17.62 -16.87
N GLY A 181 -3.44 -17.98 -18.16
CA GLY A 181 -2.19 -18.20 -18.89
C GLY A 181 -1.31 -16.94 -18.92
N LEU A 182 -1.92 -15.77 -19.17
CA LEU A 182 -1.22 -14.49 -19.12
C LEU A 182 -0.71 -14.17 -17.71
N SER A 183 -1.47 -14.46 -16.65
CA SER A 183 -1.02 -14.25 -15.27
C SER A 183 0.23 -15.08 -14.95
N ILE A 184 0.26 -16.35 -15.34
CA ILE A 184 1.44 -17.21 -15.15
C ILE A 184 2.62 -16.68 -15.94
N LEU A 185 2.41 -16.27 -17.19
CA LEU A 185 3.47 -15.75 -18.04
C LEU A 185 4.06 -14.45 -17.49
N VAL A 186 3.20 -13.54 -17.04
CA VAL A 186 3.59 -12.29 -16.39
C VAL A 186 4.35 -12.55 -15.09
N LEU A 187 3.88 -13.50 -14.26
CA LEU A 187 4.59 -13.91 -13.05
C LEU A 187 6.00 -14.43 -13.37
N LEU A 188 6.11 -15.28 -14.39
CA LEU A 188 7.36 -15.86 -14.83
C LEU A 188 8.33 -14.79 -15.36
N ILE A 189 7.83 -13.83 -16.14
CA ILE A 189 8.61 -12.68 -16.60
C ILE A 189 9.12 -11.85 -15.41
N MET A 190 8.24 -11.50 -14.47
CA MET A 190 8.63 -10.73 -13.28
C MET A 190 9.67 -11.50 -12.46
N TYR A 191 9.47 -12.80 -12.24
CA TYR A 191 10.40 -13.66 -11.51
C TYR A 191 11.76 -13.73 -12.19
N ILE A 192 11.80 -13.99 -13.49
CA ILE A 192 13.05 -14.06 -14.26
C ILE A 192 13.80 -12.73 -14.21
N ILE A 193 13.11 -11.61 -14.45
CA ILE A 193 13.74 -10.28 -14.43
C ILE A 193 14.27 -9.98 -13.02
N LYS A 194 13.48 -10.23 -11.98
CA LYS A 194 13.84 -9.95 -10.57
C LYS A 194 15.03 -10.76 -10.09
N TYR A 195 15.07 -12.06 -10.39
CA TYR A 195 16.03 -12.99 -9.76
C TYR A 195 17.21 -13.38 -10.66
N LYS A 196 17.06 -13.36 -11.99
CA LYS A 196 18.14 -13.73 -12.92
C LYS A 196 19.01 -12.55 -13.34
N PHE A 197 18.44 -11.33 -13.35
CA PHE A 197 19.15 -10.10 -13.73
C PHE A 197 19.57 -9.26 -12.52
N THR A 198 19.77 -9.89 -11.35
CA THR A 198 20.17 -9.22 -10.10
C THR A 198 21.47 -8.42 -10.20
N LYS A 199 22.37 -8.80 -11.13
CA LYS A 199 23.59 -8.05 -11.45
C LYS A 199 23.29 -6.63 -11.95
N PHE A 200 22.15 -6.42 -12.59
CA PHE A 200 21.67 -5.11 -13.05
C PHE A 200 20.51 -4.67 -12.15
N MET A 201 20.85 -4.09 -10.99
CA MET A 201 19.89 -3.73 -9.93
C MET A 201 18.71 -2.89 -10.45
N THR A 202 18.96 -1.96 -11.36
CA THR A 202 17.93 -1.15 -12.02
C THR A 202 16.96 -2.00 -12.85
N LEU A 203 17.45 -2.98 -13.60
CA LEU A 203 16.62 -3.83 -14.47
C LEU A 203 15.71 -4.74 -13.65
N SER A 204 16.23 -5.32 -12.56
CA SER A 204 15.46 -6.12 -11.60
C SER A 204 14.32 -5.31 -10.94
N ASN A 205 14.54 -4.02 -10.67
CA ASN A 205 13.54 -3.15 -10.09
C ASN A 205 12.42 -2.79 -11.09
N LEU A 206 12.69 -2.83 -12.40
CA LEU A 206 11.72 -2.58 -13.47
C LEU A 206 10.96 -3.83 -13.94
N ALA A 207 11.06 -4.95 -13.22
CA ALA A 207 10.35 -6.19 -13.56
C ALA A 207 8.83 -5.98 -13.79
N VAL A 208 8.18 -5.19 -12.92
CA VAL A 208 6.74 -4.86 -13.03
C VAL A 208 6.46 -4.04 -14.29
N PHE A 209 7.31 -3.07 -14.60
CA PHE A 209 7.15 -2.22 -15.78
C PHE A 209 7.24 -3.01 -17.09
N PHE A 210 8.27 -3.86 -17.23
CA PHE A 210 8.42 -4.71 -18.41
C PHE A 210 7.29 -5.73 -18.54
N ALA A 211 6.81 -6.28 -17.41
CA ALA A 211 5.66 -7.16 -17.41
C ALA A 211 4.38 -6.47 -17.92
N VAL A 212 4.15 -5.20 -17.55
CA VAL A 212 3.02 -4.39 -18.03
C VAL A 212 3.15 -4.08 -19.51
N LEU A 213 4.34 -3.68 -19.99
CA LEU A 213 4.58 -3.46 -21.41
C LEU A 213 4.35 -4.72 -22.24
N PHE A 214 4.84 -5.86 -21.74
CA PHE A 214 4.63 -7.16 -22.37
C PHE A 214 3.14 -7.50 -22.44
N SER A 215 2.39 -7.35 -21.34
CA SER A 215 0.98 -7.74 -21.32
C SER A 215 0.10 -6.85 -22.19
N ILE A 216 0.39 -5.54 -22.28
CA ILE A 216 -0.28 -4.63 -23.23
C ILE A 216 0.02 -5.05 -24.67
N SER A 217 1.29 -5.37 -24.97
CA SER A 217 1.70 -5.80 -26.32
C SER A 217 1.05 -7.15 -26.71
N TYR A 218 0.97 -8.08 -25.77
CA TYR A 218 0.25 -9.35 -25.93
C TYR A 218 -1.25 -9.11 -26.19
N SER A 219 -1.86 -8.25 -25.38
CA SER A 219 -3.29 -7.91 -25.48
C SER A 219 -3.65 -7.37 -26.87
N LEU A 220 -2.82 -6.47 -27.40
CA LEU A 220 -2.98 -5.88 -28.73
C LEU A 220 -2.74 -6.87 -29.88
N SER A 221 -1.71 -7.72 -29.76
CA SER A 221 -1.29 -8.60 -30.86
C SER A 221 -2.11 -9.89 -30.97
N GLN A 222 -2.62 -10.40 -29.84
CA GLN A 222 -3.34 -11.67 -29.77
C GLN A 222 -4.85 -11.51 -29.60
N SER A 223 -5.37 -10.28 -29.71
CA SER A 223 -6.81 -9.98 -29.50
C SER A 223 -7.35 -10.57 -28.20
N TYR A 224 -6.65 -10.29 -27.10
CA TYR A 224 -6.96 -10.83 -25.77
C TYR A 224 -8.44 -10.65 -25.41
N THR A 225 -9.09 -11.75 -25.02
CA THR A 225 -10.54 -11.79 -24.79
C THR A 225 -10.94 -11.57 -23.33
N GLY A 226 -9.97 -11.61 -22.41
CA GLY A 226 -10.22 -11.47 -20.98
C GLY A 226 -10.43 -10.02 -20.53
N PRO A 227 -10.72 -9.81 -19.23
CA PRO A 227 -10.99 -8.47 -18.70
C PRO A 227 -9.76 -7.55 -18.83
N ILE A 228 -9.98 -6.36 -19.39
CA ILE A 228 -8.99 -5.27 -19.48
C ILE A 228 -9.37 -4.11 -18.57
N VAL A 229 -8.43 -3.19 -18.37
CA VAL A 229 -8.63 -1.96 -17.60
C VAL A 229 -9.66 -1.04 -18.26
N GLY A 230 -9.59 -0.89 -19.58
CA GLY A 230 -10.52 -0.04 -20.33
C GLY A 230 -10.23 1.45 -20.17
N PHE A 231 -11.26 2.28 -20.38
CA PHE A 231 -11.11 3.73 -20.41
C PHE A 231 -10.72 4.30 -19.04
N ILE A 232 -9.64 5.09 -19.03
CA ILE A 232 -9.17 5.86 -17.88
C ILE A 232 -9.33 7.33 -18.25
N THR A 233 -10.10 8.08 -17.46
CA THR A 233 -10.29 9.51 -17.65
C THR A 233 -8.93 10.22 -17.68
N PRO A 234 -8.56 10.88 -18.79
CA PRO A 234 -7.32 11.65 -18.87
C PRO A 234 -7.46 12.97 -18.10
N GLY A 235 -6.34 13.49 -17.62
CA GLY A 235 -6.28 14.77 -16.92
C GLY A 235 -5.86 14.67 -15.46
N LEU A 236 -5.63 15.84 -14.88
CA LEU A 236 -5.30 15.98 -13.46
C LEU A 236 -6.60 15.97 -12.63
N PRO A 237 -6.53 15.58 -11.35
CA PRO A 237 -7.70 15.62 -10.48
C PRO A 237 -8.23 17.04 -10.29
N ASP A 238 -9.56 17.17 -10.22
CA ASP A 238 -10.19 18.39 -9.72
C ASP A 238 -9.97 18.49 -8.21
N PHE A 239 -9.54 19.67 -7.75
CA PHE A 239 -9.48 19.95 -6.32
C PHE A 239 -10.87 20.31 -5.80
N LYS A 240 -11.44 19.46 -4.94
CA LYS A 240 -12.77 19.68 -4.35
C LYS A 240 -12.72 19.38 -2.86
N ILE A 241 -13.25 20.32 -2.07
CA ILE A 241 -13.58 20.06 -0.67
C ILE A 241 -14.98 19.43 -0.68
N PRO A 242 -15.15 18.22 -0.10
CA PRO A 242 -16.45 17.56 -0.09
C PRO A 242 -17.45 18.39 0.73
N ASP A 243 -18.68 18.51 0.21
CA ASP A 243 -19.77 19.15 0.94
C ASP A 243 -20.28 18.21 2.04
N PHE A 244 -19.95 18.54 3.29
CA PHE A 244 -20.38 17.80 4.47
C PHE A 244 -21.91 17.84 4.68
N GLY A 245 -22.64 18.74 4.02
CA GLY A 245 -24.10 18.76 4.05
C GLY A 245 -24.75 17.56 3.36
N ILE A 246 -24.03 16.87 2.48
CA ILE A 246 -24.48 15.67 1.76
C ILE A 246 -24.23 14.40 2.59
N PHE A 247 -23.52 14.50 3.71
CA PHE A 247 -23.22 13.36 4.58
C PHE A 247 -24.50 12.79 5.19
N ASN A 248 -24.88 11.59 4.75
CA ASN A 248 -26.03 10.83 5.27
C ASN A 248 -25.63 9.55 6.02
N GLY A 249 -24.33 9.30 6.16
CA GLY A 249 -23.78 8.12 6.79
C GLY A 249 -23.80 8.18 8.32
N SER A 250 -23.54 7.05 8.96
CA SER A 250 -23.41 6.99 10.42
C SER A 250 -22.09 7.64 10.87
N LEU A 251 -22.18 8.75 11.61
CA LEU A 251 -21.00 9.42 12.18
C LEU A 251 -20.16 8.50 13.09
N PRO A 252 -20.75 7.69 13.99
CA PRO A 252 -20.00 6.68 14.74
C PRO A 252 -19.23 5.70 13.85
N MET A 253 -19.86 5.20 12.77
CA MET A 253 -19.16 4.32 11.83
C MET A 253 -18.02 5.04 11.15
N LEU A 254 -18.21 6.28 10.70
CA LEU A 254 -17.15 7.06 10.05
C LEU A 254 -15.95 7.23 10.98
N ILE A 255 -16.20 7.56 12.25
CA ILE A 255 -15.15 7.70 13.27
C ILE A 255 -14.39 6.39 13.42
N ILE A 256 -15.10 5.27 13.57
CA ILE A 256 -14.47 3.96 13.77
C ILE A 256 -13.59 3.59 12.56
N HIS A 257 -14.11 3.69 11.34
CA HIS A 257 -13.32 3.40 10.14
C HIS A 257 -12.12 4.36 9.98
N THR A 258 -12.31 5.64 10.29
CA THR A 258 -11.26 6.67 10.28
C THR A 258 -10.13 6.29 11.23
N LEU A 259 -10.46 5.97 12.49
CA LEU A 259 -9.48 5.54 13.48
C LEU A 259 -8.69 4.37 12.92
N ILE A 260 -9.38 3.33 12.45
CA ILE A 260 -8.69 2.10 12.09
C ILE A 260 -7.78 2.29 10.87
N ILE A 261 -8.26 2.95 9.82
CA ILE A 261 -7.43 3.26 8.63
C ILE A 261 -6.24 4.13 9.02
N ALA A 262 -6.43 5.13 9.89
CA ALA A 262 -5.36 5.99 10.36
C ALA A 262 -4.30 5.23 11.17
N PHE A 263 -4.72 4.38 12.10
CA PHE A 263 -3.81 3.58 12.93
C PHE A 263 -2.99 2.64 12.08
N VAL A 264 -3.63 1.83 11.24
CA VAL A 264 -2.91 0.80 10.47
C VAL A 264 -2.12 1.39 9.32
N GLY A 265 -2.68 2.38 8.61
CA GLY A 265 -1.95 3.13 7.62
C GLY A 265 -0.67 3.71 8.22
N PHE A 266 -0.73 4.30 9.42
CA PHE A 266 0.47 4.82 10.07
C PHE A 266 1.40 3.71 10.58
N MET A 267 0.89 2.63 11.17
CA MET A 267 1.67 1.49 11.63
C MET A 267 2.53 0.88 10.52
N GLU A 268 1.96 0.74 9.31
CA GLU A 268 2.68 0.25 8.14
C GLU A 268 3.81 1.21 7.76
N ALA A 269 3.49 2.50 7.63
CA ALA A 269 4.45 3.55 7.30
C ALA A 269 5.64 3.61 8.28
N ILE A 270 5.37 3.61 9.59
CA ILE A 270 6.43 3.72 10.60
C ILE A 270 7.26 2.43 10.71
N ALA A 271 6.66 1.26 10.51
CA ALA A 271 7.38 -0.01 10.48
C ALA A 271 8.40 -0.04 9.32
N ILE A 272 8.01 0.45 8.13
CA ILE A 272 8.89 0.58 6.98
C ILE A 272 10.02 1.57 7.28
N ALA A 273 9.67 2.76 7.79
CA ALA A 273 10.63 3.81 8.08
C ALA A 273 11.71 3.31 9.06
N LYS A 274 11.31 2.65 10.16
CA LYS A 274 12.23 2.07 11.14
C LYS A 274 13.09 0.94 10.57
N GLN A 275 12.51 0.07 9.74
CA GLN A 275 13.28 -0.99 9.09
C GLN A 275 14.38 -0.41 8.19
N LEU A 276 14.09 0.67 7.47
CA LEU A 276 15.05 1.35 6.60
C LEU A 276 16.08 2.17 7.41
N TYR A 277 15.71 2.69 8.57
CA TYR A 277 16.65 3.35 9.49
C TYR A 277 17.73 2.41 10.01
N SER A 278 17.33 1.18 10.37
CA SER A 278 18.25 0.17 10.90
C SER A 278 19.24 -0.39 9.87
N LYS A 279 19.10 -0.04 8.58
CA LYS A 279 20.02 -0.46 7.52
C LYS A 279 21.21 0.49 7.41
N LYS A 280 22.40 -0.10 7.20
CA LYS A 280 23.62 0.66 6.87
C LYS A 280 23.46 1.38 5.52
N PRO A 281 24.08 2.56 5.34
CA PRO A 281 24.07 3.22 4.04
C PRO A 281 24.57 2.29 2.94
N PRO A 282 23.82 2.09 1.86
CA PRO A 282 24.32 1.39 0.69
C PRO A 282 25.56 2.13 0.14
N LYS A 283 26.48 1.39 -0.48
CA LYS A 283 27.72 1.94 -1.06
C LYS A 283 27.65 1.84 -2.58
N ASP A 284 28.20 2.83 -3.29
CA ASP A 284 28.34 2.74 -4.75
C ASP A 284 29.42 1.71 -5.16
N SER A 285 29.60 1.52 -6.46
CA SER A 285 30.62 0.61 -7.03
C SER A 285 32.06 0.97 -6.64
N ASN A 286 32.29 2.17 -6.12
CA ASN A 286 33.58 2.67 -5.65
C ASN A 286 33.70 2.63 -4.11
N GLY A 287 32.70 2.07 -3.41
CA GLY A 287 32.69 1.94 -1.96
C GLY A 287 32.29 3.21 -1.20
N VAL A 288 31.79 4.24 -1.90
CA VAL A 288 31.35 5.50 -1.30
C VAL A 288 29.94 5.34 -0.74
N GLU A 289 29.74 5.71 0.52
CA GLU A 289 28.42 5.68 1.17
C GLU A 289 27.47 6.63 0.44
N LEU A 290 26.32 6.07 0.05
CA LEU A 290 25.31 6.75 -0.74
C LEU A 290 24.65 7.91 0.04
N TYR A 291 24.82 7.97 1.36
CA TYR A 291 24.45 9.08 2.25
C TYR A 291 25.25 8.99 3.56
N LYS A 292 25.54 10.15 4.20
CA LYS A 292 26.37 10.23 5.42
C LYS A 292 25.72 9.69 6.70
N ASN A 293 24.38 9.72 6.81
CA ASN A 293 23.64 9.39 8.04
C ASN A 293 22.42 8.48 7.73
N PRO A 294 22.10 7.48 8.58
CA PRO A 294 20.86 6.71 8.45
C PRO A 294 19.64 7.64 8.39
N THR A 295 18.63 7.21 7.64
CA THR A 295 17.42 8.01 7.38
C THR A 295 16.78 8.47 8.69
N PRO A 296 16.68 9.76 9.01
CA PRO A 296 16.08 10.17 10.28
C PRO A 296 14.63 9.65 10.36
N VAL A 297 14.31 8.95 11.44
CA VAL A 297 12.94 8.48 11.71
C VAL A 297 12.47 9.14 12.99
N ASP A 298 11.52 10.04 12.82
CA ASP A 298 10.75 10.63 13.91
C ASP A 298 9.30 10.25 13.68
N SER A 299 8.78 9.36 14.53
CA SER A 299 7.42 8.83 14.41
C SER A 299 6.37 9.93 14.43
N ASN A 300 6.59 11.01 15.17
CA ASN A 300 5.63 12.09 15.29
C ASN A 300 5.63 12.99 14.05
N GLN A 301 6.81 13.24 13.49
CA GLN A 301 6.96 13.95 12.21
C GLN A 301 6.45 13.10 11.03
N GLU A 302 6.67 11.79 11.06
CA GLU A 302 6.15 10.86 10.06
C GLU A 302 4.63 10.81 10.10
N LEU A 303 4.04 10.80 11.30
CA LEU A 303 2.60 10.84 11.50
C LEU A 303 1.98 12.13 10.92
N LEU A 304 2.63 13.27 11.14
CA LEU A 304 2.26 14.53 10.52
C LEU A 304 2.32 14.43 8.98
N GLY A 305 3.42 13.89 8.44
CA GLY A 305 3.61 13.73 7.00
C GLY A 305 2.54 12.87 6.32
N GLN A 306 2.21 11.72 6.92
CA GLN A 306 1.12 10.86 6.42
C GLN A 306 -0.25 11.55 6.57
N GLY A 307 -0.46 12.31 7.65
CA GLY A 307 -1.71 13.05 7.86
C GLY A 307 -1.96 14.11 6.79
N VAL A 308 -0.95 14.94 6.50
CA VAL A 308 -1.05 15.96 5.44
C VAL A 308 -1.18 15.30 4.06
N ALA A 309 -0.48 14.18 3.82
CA ALA A 309 -0.62 13.42 2.59
C ALA A 309 -2.07 12.91 2.39
N ASN A 310 -2.70 12.36 3.43
CA ASN A 310 -4.08 11.89 3.38
C ASN A 310 -5.09 13.02 3.14
N ILE A 311 -4.93 14.18 3.80
CA ILE A 311 -5.73 15.37 3.48
C ILE A 311 -5.56 15.77 2.02
N SER A 312 -4.32 15.82 1.52
CA SER A 312 -4.06 16.18 0.12
C SER A 312 -4.65 15.17 -0.86
N SER A 313 -4.74 13.89 -0.46
CA SER A 313 -5.39 12.84 -1.25
C SER A 313 -6.89 13.10 -1.37
N GLY A 314 -7.56 13.39 -0.25
CA GLY A 314 -8.98 13.72 -0.24
C GLY A 314 -9.30 15.00 -1.02
N ILE A 315 -8.52 16.07 -0.83
CA ILE A 315 -8.74 17.34 -1.56
C ILE A 315 -8.51 17.17 -3.07
N SER A 316 -7.59 16.28 -3.47
CA SER A 316 -7.39 15.90 -4.88
C SER A 316 -8.34 14.79 -5.36
N GLY A 317 -9.43 14.54 -4.62
CA GLY A 317 -10.50 13.65 -5.06
C GLY A 317 -10.13 12.17 -5.07
N SER A 318 -9.28 11.73 -4.14
CA SER A 318 -8.73 10.37 -4.12
C SER A 318 -8.93 9.63 -2.78
N ILE A 319 -8.38 8.43 -2.69
CA ILE A 319 -8.52 7.47 -1.59
C ILE A 319 -7.40 7.63 -0.55
N PRO A 320 -7.56 7.11 0.68
CA PRO A 320 -6.51 7.16 1.69
C PRO A 320 -5.19 6.48 1.22
N VAL A 321 -4.06 6.99 1.72
CA VAL A 321 -2.70 6.59 1.34
C VAL A 321 -1.84 6.22 2.55
N SER A 322 -0.76 5.47 2.31
CA SER A 322 0.26 5.11 3.30
C SER A 322 1.60 4.77 2.62
N GLY A 323 2.64 4.43 3.39
CA GLY A 323 3.94 3.97 2.93
C GLY A 323 3.92 2.51 2.43
N SER A 324 4.69 2.22 1.38
CA SER A 324 4.80 0.87 0.80
C SER A 324 6.18 0.24 1.03
N PHE A 325 6.22 -0.99 1.57
CA PHE A 325 7.46 -1.76 1.73
C PHE A 325 8.21 -1.93 0.41
N SER A 326 7.52 -2.44 -0.62
CA SER A 326 8.13 -2.79 -1.92
C SER A 326 8.69 -1.56 -2.63
N ARG A 327 7.93 -0.45 -2.67
CA ARG A 327 8.38 0.79 -3.30
C ARG A 327 9.51 1.44 -2.51
N SER A 328 9.44 1.49 -1.18
CA SER A 328 10.49 2.12 -0.36
C SER A 328 11.81 1.36 -0.45
N ALA A 329 11.76 0.02 -0.50
CA ALA A 329 12.93 -0.81 -0.73
C ALA A 329 13.54 -0.60 -2.13
N VAL A 330 12.70 -0.43 -3.17
CA VAL A 330 13.19 -0.08 -4.51
C VAL A 330 13.78 1.33 -4.54
N ASN A 331 13.22 2.28 -3.78
CA ASN A 331 13.70 3.66 -3.76
C ASN A 331 15.10 3.72 -3.15
N GLU A 332 15.29 3.04 -2.01
CA GLU A 332 16.61 2.79 -1.39
C GLU A 332 17.56 2.08 -2.36
N ALA A 333 17.11 0.97 -2.98
CA ALA A 333 17.92 0.15 -3.87
C ALA A 333 18.33 0.85 -5.17
N SER A 334 17.52 1.78 -5.65
CA SER A 334 17.82 2.60 -6.83
C SER A 334 18.74 3.77 -6.49
N GLY A 335 19.14 3.87 -5.22
CA GLY A 335 20.11 4.83 -4.74
C GLY A 335 19.52 6.22 -4.53
N ALA A 336 18.23 6.36 -4.19
CA ALA A 336 17.67 7.64 -3.76
C ALA A 336 18.56 8.29 -2.69
N TYR A 337 18.62 9.61 -2.70
CA TYR A 337 19.36 10.41 -1.74
C TYR A 337 18.43 11.15 -0.77
N SER A 338 17.31 11.66 -1.30
CA SER A 338 16.40 12.53 -0.58
C SER A 338 14.93 12.32 -0.98
N GLY A 339 14.04 13.06 -0.31
CA GLY A 339 12.61 13.11 -0.66
C GLY A 339 12.32 13.64 -2.08
N LEU A 340 13.33 14.21 -2.76
CA LEU A 340 13.22 14.62 -4.16
C LEU A 340 12.83 13.45 -5.08
N SER A 341 13.22 12.21 -4.76
CA SER A 341 12.78 11.01 -5.47
C SER A 341 11.25 10.87 -5.55
N SER A 342 10.54 11.18 -4.46
CA SER A 342 9.07 11.19 -4.42
C SER A 342 8.47 12.34 -5.22
N ILE A 343 9.14 13.50 -5.28
CA ILE A 343 8.72 14.63 -6.13
C ILE A 343 8.84 14.27 -7.60
N VAL A 344 9.95 13.65 -8.01
CA VAL A 344 10.13 13.14 -9.38
C VAL A 344 9.06 12.11 -9.70
N THR A 345 8.75 11.22 -8.76
CA THR A 345 7.67 10.24 -8.91
C THR A 345 6.34 10.92 -9.20
N MET A 346 5.95 11.92 -8.39
CA MET A 346 4.74 12.72 -8.60
C MET A 346 4.71 13.36 -9.99
N VAL A 347 5.82 13.95 -10.45
CA VAL A 347 5.90 14.57 -11.78
C VAL A 347 5.67 13.55 -12.90
N VAL A 348 6.31 12.38 -12.83
CA VAL A 348 6.15 11.33 -13.85
C VAL A 348 4.74 10.75 -13.85
N VAL A 349 4.11 10.59 -12.68
CA VAL A 349 2.69 10.20 -12.58
C VAL A 349 1.79 11.28 -13.20
N GLY A 350 2.07 12.56 -12.96
CA GLY A 350 1.35 13.67 -13.57
C GLY A 350 1.45 13.68 -15.11
N ILE A 351 2.65 13.45 -15.66
CA ILE A 351 2.85 13.28 -17.11
C ILE A 351 2.05 12.08 -17.63
N THR A 352 2.00 10.99 -16.86
CA THR A 352 1.23 9.79 -17.22
C THR A 352 -0.26 10.08 -17.31
N LEU A 353 -0.82 10.81 -16.33
CA LEU A 353 -2.22 11.23 -16.31
C LEU A 353 -2.60 12.15 -17.47
N LEU A 354 -1.66 13.00 -17.92
CA LEU A 354 -1.90 13.94 -19.01
C LEU A 354 -1.80 13.28 -20.41
N PHE A 355 -0.88 12.33 -20.60
CA PHE A 355 -0.51 11.88 -21.94
C PHE A 355 -0.52 10.36 -22.14
N ALA A 356 -0.35 9.56 -21.09
CA ALA A 356 -0.10 8.12 -21.21
C ALA A 356 -1.26 7.23 -20.75
N THR A 357 -2.36 7.78 -20.22
CA THR A 357 -3.54 6.98 -19.85
C THR A 357 -4.11 6.16 -21.01
N PRO A 358 -4.12 6.61 -22.30
CA PRO A 358 -4.60 5.78 -23.41
C PRO A 358 -3.75 4.52 -23.64
N LEU A 359 -2.45 4.56 -23.30
CA LEU A 359 -1.56 3.41 -23.43
C LEU A 359 -1.93 2.27 -22.47
N LEU A 360 -2.65 2.59 -21.39
CA LEU A 360 -3.05 1.64 -20.35
C LEU A 360 -4.41 1.00 -20.62
N PHE A 361 -5.13 1.41 -21.68
CA PHE A 361 -6.47 0.92 -22.01
C PHE A 361 -6.54 -0.60 -22.14
N ASN A 362 -5.61 -1.17 -22.91
CA ASN A 362 -5.55 -2.59 -23.22
C ASN A 362 -4.85 -3.44 -22.14
N LEU A 363 -4.50 -2.85 -20.99
CA LEU A 363 -3.82 -3.55 -19.91
C LEU A 363 -4.77 -4.63 -19.32
N PRO A 364 -4.39 -5.92 -19.34
CA PRO A 364 -5.23 -6.97 -18.76
C PRO A 364 -5.35 -6.86 -17.24
N GLN A 365 -6.56 -7.00 -16.69
CA GLN A 365 -6.78 -6.98 -15.23
C GLN A 365 -6.05 -8.13 -14.52
N ALA A 366 -5.87 -9.25 -15.22
CA ALA A 366 -5.07 -10.39 -14.80
C ALA A 366 -3.62 -9.98 -14.46
N THR A 367 -3.04 -9.07 -15.26
CA THR A 367 -1.71 -8.50 -15.00
C THR A 367 -1.71 -7.70 -13.69
N LEU A 368 -2.73 -6.88 -13.44
CA LEU A 368 -2.83 -6.11 -12.19
C LEU A 368 -2.95 -7.03 -10.96
N GLY A 369 -3.77 -8.08 -11.05
CA GLY A 369 -3.94 -9.05 -9.97
C GLY A 369 -2.64 -9.76 -9.61
N ILE A 370 -1.91 -10.27 -10.61
CA ILE A 370 -0.67 -10.99 -10.36
C ILE A 370 0.48 -10.08 -9.90
N ILE A 371 0.51 -8.80 -10.32
CA ILE A 371 1.46 -7.81 -9.81
C ILE A 371 1.27 -7.60 -8.29
N VAL A 372 0.03 -7.52 -7.83
CA VAL A 372 -0.27 -7.38 -6.41
C VAL A 372 0.16 -8.63 -5.64
N ILE A 373 -0.14 -9.83 -6.14
CA ILE A 373 0.31 -11.10 -5.53
C ILE A 373 1.84 -11.14 -5.44
N PHE A 374 2.54 -10.85 -6.54
CA PHE A 374 4.00 -10.82 -6.58
C PHE A 374 4.60 -9.83 -5.56
N ALA A 375 3.95 -8.69 -5.35
CA ALA A 375 4.42 -7.68 -4.41
C ALA A 375 4.25 -8.08 -2.93
N VAL A 376 3.22 -8.86 -2.59
CA VAL A 376 2.90 -9.21 -1.19
C VAL A 376 3.44 -10.57 -0.74
N ILE A 377 3.70 -11.51 -1.66
CA ILE A 377 4.30 -12.83 -1.33
C ILE A 377 5.52 -12.72 -0.41
N PRO A 378 6.50 -11.81 -0.63
CA PRO A 378 7.66 -11.70 0.24
C PRO A 378 7.35 -11.29 1.69
N LEU A 379 6.16 -10.74 1.95
CA LEU A 379 5.73 -10.36 3.29
C LEU A 379 5.27 -11.57 4.13
N ILE A 380 4.98 -12.71 3.48
CA ILE A 380 4.58 -13.97 4.13
C ILE A 380 5.84 -14.64 4.71
N ARG A 381 6.15 -14.33 5.97
CA ARG A 381 7.42 -14.72 6.62
C ARG A 381 7.22 -15.86 7.63
N VAL A 382 6.58 -16.94 7.17
CA VAL A 382 6.27 -18.13 7.99
C VAL A 382 7.52 -18.72 8.65
N LYS A 383 8.66 -18.74 7.95
CA LYS A 383 9.93 -19.24 8.51
C LYS A 383 10.40 -18.40 9.70
N GLU A 384 10.31 -17.07 9.61
CA GLU A 384 10.67 -16.16 10.71
C GLU A 384 9.73 -16.32 11.90
N MET A 385 8.42 -16.46 11.65
CA MET A 385 7.42 -16.70 12.68
C MET A 385 7.66 -18.03 13.41
N SER A 386 7.93 -19.10 12.66
CA SER A 386 8.24 -20.41 13.23
C SER A 386 9.55 -20.37 14.02
N LYS A 387 10.60 -19.74 13.48
CA LYS A 387 11.88 -19.55 14.18
C LYS A 387 11.67 -18.83 15.51
N LEU A 388 10.93 -17.73 15.51
CA LEU A 388 10.62 -16.98 16.73
C LEU A 388 9.86 -17.81 17.77
N TYR A 389 8.97 -18.70 17.33
CA TYR A 389 8.27 -19.63 18.22
C TYR A 389 9.22 -20.64 18.90
N PHE A 390 10.21 -21.14 18.18
CA PHE A 390 11.19 -22.05 18.77
C PHE A 390 12.21 -21.32 19.66
N GLU A 391 12.59 -20.08 19.34
CA GLU A 391 13.54 -19.28 20.13
C GLU A 391 12.89 -18.66 21.38
N ASN A 392 11.67 -18.15 21.25
CA ASN A 392 10.89 -17.58 22.35
C ASN A 392 9.42 -17.96 22.19
N LYS A 393 9.03 -19.08 22.84
CA LYS A 393 7.67 -19.62 22.77
C LYS A 393 6.59 -18.56 22.99
N ARG A 394 6.79 -17.65 23.95
CA ARG A 394 5.78 -16.62 24.27
C ARG A 394 5.62 -15.62 23.12
N LEU A 395 6.71 -15.07 22.60
CA LEU A 395 6.65 -14.13 21.47
C LEU A 395 6.12 -14.81 20.20
N GLY A 396 6.51 -16.05 19.95
CA GLY A 396 5.99 -16.82 18.82
C GLY A 396 4.51 -17.15 18.94
N ILE A 397 4.00 -17.48 20.13
CA ILE A 397 2.56 -17.68 20.37
C ILE A 397 1.80 -16.40 20.03
N ILE A 398 2.25 -15.24 20.53
CA ILE A 398 1.62 -13.94 20.24
C ILE A 398 1.61 -13.67 18.73
N THR A 399 2.71 -13.98 18.04
CA THR A 399 2.85 -13.83 16.59
C THR A 399 1.85 -14.69 15.82
N TRP A 400 1.76 -15.98 16.16
CA TRP A 400 0.83 -16.92 15.52
C TRP A 400 -0.63 -16.63 15.86
N LEU A 401 -0.93 -16.20 17.08
CA LEU A 401 -2.28 -15.76 17.46
C LEU A 401 -2.69 -14.51 16.69
N THR A 402 -1.77 -13.54 16.52
CA THR A 402 -2.02 -12.34 15.69
C THR A 402 -2.26 -12.71 14.23
N PHE A 403 -1.48 -13.65 13.68
CA PHE A 403 -1.68 -14.17 12.34
C PHE A 403 -3.04 -14.84 12.18
N ALA A 404 -3.38 -15.76 13.09
CA ALA A 404 -4.64 -16.49 13.07
C ALA A 404 -5.85 -15.57 13.26
N SER A 405 -5.80 -14.61 14.19
CA SER A 405 -6.90 -13.67 14.41
C SER A 405 -7.13 -12.77 13.20
N THR A 406 -6.05 -12.26 12.59
CA THR A 406 -6.13 -11.43 11.38
C THR A 406 -6.74 -12.19 10.20
N LEU A 407 -6.44 -13.49 10.07
CA LEU A 407 -6.97 -14.33 9.00
C LEU A 407 -8.43 -14.78 9.26
N LEU A 408 -8.73 -15.21 10.48
CA LEU A 408 -9.99 -15.88 10.81
C LEU A 408 -11.14 -14.91 10.99
N PHE A 409 -10.92 -13.73 11.58
CA PHE A 409 -12.02 -12.83 11.91
C PHE A 409 -12.75 -12.34 10.65
N PRO A 410 -12.06 -12.01 9.52
CA PRO A 410 -12.69 -11.75 8.23
C PRO A 410 -13.50 -12.90 7.67
N ILE A 411 -12.99 -14.13 7.79
CA ILE A 411 -13.63 -15.32 7.22
C ILE A 411 -14.90 -15.66 8.00
N LEU A 412 -14.83 -15.57 9.32
CA LEU A 412 -15.92 -15.94 10.21
C LEU A 412 -16.96 -14.82 10.39
N SER A 413 -16.76 -13.67 9.72
CA SER A 413 -17.58 -12.46 9.90
C SER A 413 -17.82 -12.13 11.38
N ILE A 414 -16.81 -12.36 12.24
CA ILE A 414 -16.94 -12.12 13.68
C ILE A 414 -16.93 -10.61 13.89
N GLU A 415 -18.07 -10.08 14.30
CA GLU A 415 -18.23 -8.69 14.70
C GLU A 415 -17.79 -8.53 16.17
N LEU A 416 -16.91 -7.57 16.43
CA LEU A 416 -16.62 -7.12 17.80
C LEU A 416 -17.70 -6.16 18.32
N TYR A 417 -18.51 -5.60 17.41
CA TYR A 417 -19.60 -4.68 17.70
C TYR A 417 -20.66 -4.79 16.60
N GLU A 418 -21.92 -4.88 17.00
CA GLU A 418 -23.06 -5.08 16.10
C GLU A 418 -23.13 -3.96 15.04
N GLY A 419 -23.14 -4.32 13.76
CA GLY A 419 -23.23 -3.39 12.64
C GLY A 419 -21.90 -2.80 12.16
N ILE A 420 -20.77 -3.32 12.64
CA ILE A 420 -19.42 -2.95 12.17
C ILE A 420 -18.79 -4.14 11.44
N THR A 421 -18.97 -4.20 10.12
CA THR A 421 -18.42 -5.25 9.23
C THR A 421 -16.89 -5.15 9.03
N THR A 422 -16.15 -4.62 9.99
CA THR A 422 -14.69 -4.37 9.87
C THR A 422 -13.87 -5.49 10.49
N HIS A 423 -13.95 -6.67 9.88
CA HIS A 423 -13.36 -7.87 10.45
C HIS A 423 -11.83 -7.98 10.32
N ILE A 424 -11.18 -7.16 9.48
CA ILE A 424 -9.74 -7.29 9.15
C ILE A 424 -8.81 -6.79 10.29
N TRP A 425 -9.27 -5.85 11.10
CA TRP A 425 -8.43 -5.14 12.06
C TRP A 425 -8.50 -5.65 13.48
N THR A 426 -9.61 -6.31 13.76
CA THR A 426 -9.85 -7.06 14.98
C THR A 426 -8.66 -7.97 15.30
N GLY A 427 -8.00 -8.53 14.27
CA GLY A 427 -6.78 -9.31 14.40
C GLY A 427 -5.58 -8.56 14.98
N ILE A 428 -5.32 -7.32 14.52
CA ILE A 428 -4.24 -6.46 15.05
C ILE A 428 -4.56 -6.04 16.48
N ILE A 429 -5.78 -5.55 16.71
CA ILE A 429 -6.21 -5.08 18.02
C ILE A 429 -6.13 -6.23 19.01
N PHE A 430 -6.58 -7.42 18.63
CA PHE A 430 -6.48 -8.64 19.42
C PHE A 430 -5.03 -9.03 19.68
N GLY A 431 -4.16 -9.03 18.65
CA GLY A 431 -2.73 -9.32 18.80
C GLY A 431 -2.02 -8.36 19.74
N PHE A 432 -2.34 -7.07 19.65
CA PHE A 432 -1.83 -6.03 20.53
C PHE A 432 -2.35 -6.17 21.96
N LEU A 433 -3.66 -6.41 22.14
CA LEU A 433 -4.26 -6.67 23.46
C LEU A 433 -3.62 -7.89 24.12
N ILE A 434 -3.45 -8.98 23.38
CA ILE A 434 -2.73 -10.17 23.85
C ILE A 434 -1.31 -9.78 24.26
N HIS A 435 -0.58 -9.03 23.44
CA HIS A 435 0.77 -8.62 23.81
C HIS A 435 0.80 -7.86 25.13
N VAL A 436 -0.07 -6.86 25.32
CA VAL A 436 -0.15 -6.05 26.54
C VAL A 436 -0.54 -6.91 27.75
N LEU A 437 -1.53 -7.78 27.61
CA LEU A 437 -1.99 -8.69 28.67
C LEU A 437 -0.87 -9.64 29.11
N PHE A 438 -0.14 -10.21 28.15
CA PHE A 438 0.98 -11.07 28.47
C PHE A 438 2.13 -10.23 29.08
N ALA A 439 2.48 -9.07 28.51
CA ALA A 439 3.57 -8.19 28.99
C ALA A 439 3.41 -7.77 30.46
N ARG A 440 2.19 -7.50 30.92
CA ARG A 440 1.92 -7.16 32.34
C ARG A 440 2.28 -8.27 33.33
N LYS A 441 2.35 -9.53 32.90
CA LYS A 441 2.69 -10.67 33.78
C LYS A 441 4.17 -10.68 34.24
N ASN A 442 4.98 -9.70 33.83
CA ASN A 442 6.40 -9.57 34.20
C ASN A 442 6.67 -8.47 35.25
N ILE A 443 5.65 -7.80 35.82
CA ILE A 443 5.86 -6.75 36.84
C ILE A 443 5.60 -7.29 38.26
N THR A 444 5.21 -8.56 38.40
CA THR A 444 4.83 -9.17 39.69
C THR A 444 5.59 -10.45 40.05
N ASP A 445 6.65 -10.80 39.30
CA ASP A 445 7.63 -11.83 39.66
C ASP A 445 9.02 -11.18 39.61
#